data_AF-A0A828PF22-F1
#
_entry.id   AF-A0A828PF22-F1
#
_cell.length_a   1.000
_cell.length_b   1.000
_cell.length_c   1.000
_cell.angle_alpha   90.00
_cell.angle_beta   90.00
_cell.angle_gamma   90.00
#
_symmetry.space_group_name_H-M   'P 1'
#
loop_
_entity.id
_entity.type
_entity.pdbx_description
1 polymer ?
#
loop_
_entity_poly.entity_id
_entity_poly.type
_entity_poly.pdbx_seq_one_letter_code
_entity_poly.pdbx_strand_id
1 'polypeptide(L)' 'MNQVNESHSRASDIWREVASLFRPPSRLPVAEAIRRYMRVPRGANTSGPWESSLTPYMIDPINTLSAR' A
#
# COMPACT_ATOMS: atom_id res chain seq x y z
N MET A 1 -4.39 20.03 -7.45
CA MET A 1 -3.06 19.57 -7.02
C MET A 1 -2.89 18.14 -7.50
N ASN A 2 -2.03 17.76 -8.45
CA ASN A 2 -0.76 18.36 -8.86
C ASN A 2 -0.63 18.32 -10.40
N GLN A 3 -0.05 19.39 -10.94
CA GLN A 3 0.48 19.39 -12.28
C GLN A 3 1.81 18.65 -12.30
N VAL A 4 2.02 17.81 -13.32
CA VAL A 4 3.36 17.36 -13.69
C VAL A 4 3.42 17.38 -15.23
N ASN A 5 3.57 18.57 -15.80
CA ASN A 5 4.11 18.69 -17.16
C ASN A 5 5.63 18.58 -17.03
N GLU A 6 6.14 17.35 -16.93
CA GLU A 6 7.57 17.09 -17.02
C GLU A 6 8.00 17.22 -18.48
N SER A 7 8.76 18.26 -18.79
CA SER A 7 9.41 18.39 -20.09
C SER A 7 10.55 17.38 -20.17
N HIS A 8 10.33 16.24 -20.82
CA HIS A 8 11.38 15.26 -21.06
C HIS A 8 12.43 15.85 -22.00
N SER A 9 13.64 16.05 -21.48
CA SER A 9 14.73 16.67 -22.23
C SER A 9 15.39 15.72 -23.24
N ARG A 10 15.27 14.41 -23.00
CA ARG A 10 15.88 13.35 -23.79
C ARG A 10 14.92 12.17 -23.90
N ALA A 11 14.99 11.45 -25.02
CA ALA A 11 14.21 10.22 -25.23
C ALA A 11 14.46 9.17 -24.11
N SER A 12 15.66 9.13 -23.53
CA SER A 12 16.01 8.24 -22.42
C SER A 12 15.16 8.43 -21.17
N ASP A 13 14.62 9.63 -20.94
CA ASP A 13 13.86 9.97 -19.74
C ASP A 13 12.47 9.32 -19.82
N ILE A 14 11.83 9.43 -20.99
CA ILE A 14 10.57 8.76 -21.32
C ILE A 14 10.72 7.24 -21.16
N TRP A 15 11.79 6.65 -21.70
CA TRP A 15 12.02 5.21 -21.60
C TRP A 15 12.23 4.74 -20.16
N ARG A 16 12.85 5.56 -19.31
CA ARG A 16 13.04 5.25 -17.89
C ARG A 16 11.73 5.30 -17.11
N GLU A 17 10.87 6.26 -17.43
CA GLU A 17 9.52 6.34 -16.88
C GLU A 17 8.66 5.16 -17.31
N VAL A 18 8.65 4.84 -18.61
CA VAL A 18 7.94 3.66 -19.13
C VAL A 18 8.46 2.38 -18.48
N ALA A 19 9.77 2.23 -18.32
CA ALA A 19 10.37 1.09 -17.61
C ALA A 19 9.93 1.02 -16.13
N SER A 20 9.67 2.17 -15.49
CA SER A 20 9.16 2.23 -14.11
C SER A 20 7.73 1.70 -13.98
N LEU A 21 6.91 1.78 -15.04
CA LEU A 21 5.57 1.20 -15.07
C LEU A 21 5.60 -0.34 -15.03
N PHE A 22 6.66 -0.94 -15.57
CA PHE A 22 6.89 -2.39 -15.49
C PHE A 22 7.53 -2.82 -14.16
N ARG A 23 7.76 -1.89 -13.22
CA ARG A 23 8.27 -2.24 -11.90
C ARG A 23 7.29 -3.23 -11.24
N PRO A 24 7.79 -4.36 -10.72
CA PRO A 24 6.93 -5.29 -10.00
C PRO A 24 6.19 -4.55 -8.88
N PRO A 25 4.93 -4.91 -8.60
CA PRO A 25 4.13 -4.25 -7.57
C PRO A 25 4.92 -4.26 -6.26
N SER A 26 5.01 -3.11 -5.60
CA SER A 26 5.74 -2.98 -4.35
C SER A 26 5.19 -3.98 -3.33
N ARG A 27 6.06 -4.83 -2.79
CA ARG A 27 5.71 -5.75 -1.71
C ARG A 27 5.34 -4.91 -0.48
N LEU A 28 4.09 -4.99 -0.06
CA LEU A 28 3.59 -4.38 1.18
C LEU A 28 3.38 -5.48 2.22
N PRO A 29 3.84 -5.33 3.48
CA PRO A 29 3.49 -6.25 4.55
C PRO A 29 1.97 -6.37 4.66
N VAL A 30 1.47 -7.58 4.93
CA VAL A 30 0.01 -7.81 4.98
C VAL A 30 -0.64 -6.95 6.07
N ALA A 31 0.02 -6.77 7.22
CA ALA A 31 -0.48 -5.90 8.28
C ALA A 31 -0.65 -4.44 7.83
N GLU A 32 0.26 -3.92 7.00
CA GLU A 32 0.17 -2.58 6.40
C GLU A 32 -1.01 -2.49 5.42
N ALA A 33 -1.19 -3.51 4.59
CA ALA A 33 -2.33 -3.59 3.67
C ALA A 33 -3.67 -3.58 4.43
N ILE A 34 -3.76 -4.37 5.49
CA ILE A 34 -4.95 -4.43 6.35
C ILE A 34 -5.24 -3.05 6.97
N ARG A 35 -4.22 -2.35 7.48
CA ARG A 35 -4.42 -1.00 8.03
C ARG A 35 -4.99 -0.03 7.00
N ARG A 36 -4.57 -0.15 5.74
CA ARG A 36 -5.02 0.75 4.65
C ARG A 36 -6.41 0.41 4.13
N TYR A 37 -6.74 -0.88 4.01
CA TYR A 37 -7.91 -1.32 3.26
C TYR A 37 -8.99 -2.00 4.12
N MET A 38 -8.63 -2.64 5.24
CA MET A 38 -9.59 -3.37 6.07
C MET A 38 -10.48 -2.42 6.87
N ARG A 39 -11.74 -2.81 7.02
CA ARG A 39 -12.73 -2.17 7.90
C ARG A 39 -13.27 -3.15 8.91
N VAL A 40 -13.32 -2.73 10.18
CA VAL A 40 -13.83 -3.52 11.30
C VAL A 40 -15.18 -2.93 11.72
N PRO A 41 -16.24 -3.75 11.80
CA PRO A 41 -17.53 -3.30 12.30
C PRO A 41 -17.42 -2.97 13.79
N ARG A 42 -17.87 -1.78 14.19
CA ARG A 42 -17.77 -1.26 15.58
C ARG A 42 -19.14 -1.13 16.26
N GLY A 43 -20.20 -1.67 15.65
CA GLY A 43 -21.58 -1.51 16.09
C GLY A 43 -22.24 -0.25 15.51
N ALA A 44 -23.54 -0.07 15.77
CA ALA A 44 -24.32 1.10 15.34
C ALA A 44 -24.13 1.48 13.86
N ASN A 45 -24.14 0.49 12.96
CA ASN A 45 -23.98 0.65 11.52
C ASN A 45 -22.67 1.37 11.10
N THR A 46 -21.65 1.36 11.97
CA THR A 46 -20.37 2.05 11.74
C THR A 46 -19.26 1.03 11.50
N SER A 47 -18.44 1.30 10.48
CA SER A 47 -17.21 0.55 10.21
C SER A 47 -16.02 1.49 10.28
N GLY A 48 -15.01 1.10 11.06
CA GLY A 48 -13.78 1.86 11.25
C GLY A 48 -12.57 1.17 10.63
N PRO A 49 -11.46 1.87 10.35
CA PRO A 49 -10.22 1.21 9.98
C PRO A 49 -9.76 0.26 11.09
N TRP A 50 -9.10 -0.84 10.72
CA TRP A 50 -8.40 -1.66 11.70
C TRP A 50 -7.20 -0.89 12.26
N GLU A 51 -7.06 -0.89 13.57
CA GLU A 51 -6.02 -0.12 14.26
C GLU A 51 -4.99 -1.06 14.91
N SER A 52 -3.75 -0.99 14.42
CA SER A 52 -2.66 -1.87 14.84
C SER A 52 -2.17 -1.57 16.26
N SER A 53 -2.36 -0.34 16.75
CA SER A 53 -2.01 0.05 18.13
C SER A 53 -2.90 -0.64 19.17
N LEU A 54 -4.14 -0.98 18.80
CA LEU A 54 -5.08 -1.69 19.66
C LEU A 54 -4.80 -3.20 19.74
N THR A 55 -4.24 -3.77 18.67
CA THR A 55 -3.99 -5.22 18.54
C THR A 55 -2.57 -5.52 18.05
N PRO A 56 -1.53 -5.09 18.78
CA PRO A 56 -0.14 -5.20 18.32
C PRO A 56 0.31 -6.67 18.17
N TYR A 57 -0.24 -7.57 18.98
CA TYR A 57 0.04 -9.01 18.93
C TYR A 57 -0.39 -9.69 17.61
N MET A 58 -1.19 -9.02 16.78
CA MET A 58 -1.66 -9.56 15.50
C MET A 58 -0.68 -9.30 14.36
N ILE A 59 0.28 -8.38 14.50
CA ILE A 59 1.13 -7.93 13.40
C ILE A 59 2.01 -9.07 12.87
N ASP A 60 2.75 -9.72 13.77
CA ASP A 60 3.66 -10.81 13.43
C ASP A 60 2.96 -12.04 12.83
N PRO A 61 1.86 -12.58 13.41
CA PRO A 61 1.18 -13.71 12.81
C PRO A 61 0.58 -13.38 11.43
N ILE A 62 0.02 -12.18 11.25
CA ILE A 62 -0.51 -11.72 9.95
C ILE A 62 0.59 -11.69 8.88
N ASN A 63 1.76 -11.16 9.21
CA ASN A 63 2.86 -11.07 8.24
C ASN A 63 3.48 -12.44 7.97
N THR A 64 3.54 -13.31 8.97
CA THR A 64 4.11 -14.67 8.83
C THR A 64 3.30 -15.54 7.87
N LEU A 65 1.97 -15.37 7.79
CA LEU A 65 1.12 -16.08 6.81
C LEU A 65 1.53 -15.81 5.36
N SER A 66 2.08 -14.63 5.07
CA SER A 66 2.54 -14.25 3.73
C SER A 66 3.99 -14.66 3.44
N ALA A 67 4.72 -15.17 4.42
CA ALA A 67 6.14 -15.51 4.31
C ALA A 67 6.39 -16.98 3.89
N ARG A 68 5.33 -17.77 3.67
CA ARG A 68 5.38 -19.14 3.16
C ARG A 68 5.20 -19.16 1.65
#